data_AF-A0AAP3CNA1-F1
#
_entry.id   AF-A0AAP3CNA1-F1
#
_cell.length_a   1.000
_cell.length_b   1.000
_cell.length_c   1.000
_cell.angle_alpha   90.00
_cell.angle_beta   90.00
_cell.angle_gamma   90.00
#
_symmetry.space_group_name_H-M   'P 1'
#
loop_
_entity.id
_entity.type
_entity.pdbx_description
1 polymer ?
#
loop_
_entity_poly.entity_id
_entity_poly.type
_entity_poly.pdbx_seq_one_letter_code
_entity_poly.pdbx_strand_id
1 'polypeptide(L)'
;RALRMVYRNQDGQWIQINQGIHESQLYSLRITDFSQSESGWETQIKREIEDLQQSINLQEGPLLHAAWFQTVTGDYLFLAIHHLV
;
A
#
# COMPACT_ATOMS: atom_id res chain seq x y z
N ARG A 1 -0.87 2.67 -17.92
CA ARG A 1 -1.91 1.76 -17.36
C ARG A 1 -1.20 0.60 -16.66
N ALA A 2 -0.59 0.79 -15.48
CA ALA A 2 0.28 -0.23 -14.88
C ALA A 2 0.00 -0.51 -13.39
N LEU A 3 -0.63 0.42 -12.66
CA LEU A 3 -0.90 0.28 -11.23
C LEU A 3 -1.89 -0.85 -10.85
N ARG A 4 -2.58 -1.43 -11.83
CA ARG A 4 -3.56 -2.53 -11.65
C ARG A 4 -3.00 -3.89 -12.08
N MET A 5 -1.69 -4.02 -12.13
CA MET A 5 -1.07 -5.28 -12.53
C MET A 5 -1.07 -6.26 -11.37
N VAL A 6 -1.26 -7.53 -11.70
CA VAL A 6 -1.04 -8.66 -10.80
C VAL A 6 -0.18 -9.71 -11.51
N TYR A 7 0.54 -10.48 -10.72
CA TYR A 7 1.46 -11.52 -11.16
C TYR A 7 0.98 -12.85 -10.63
N ARG A 8 0.45 -13.72 -11.48
CA ARG A 8 -0.08 -15.03 -11.07
C ARG A 8 0.83 -16.14 -11.56
N ASN A 9 1.02 -17.15 -10.72
CA ASN A 9 1.68 -18.39 -11.11
C ASN A 9 0.61 -19.35 -11.66
N GLN A 10 0.72 -19.74 -12.92
CA GLN A 10 -0.11 -20.75 -13.56
C GLN A 10 0.81 -21.87 -14.06
N ASP A 11 0.70 -23.05 -13.44
CA ASP A 11 1.47 -24.24 -13.81
C ASP A 11 3.00 -24.01 -13.88
N GLY A 12 3.53 -23.19 -12.97
CA GLY A 12 4.96 -22.88 -12.90
C GLY A 12 5.39 -21.69 -13.77
N GLN A 13 4.48 -21.10 -14.55
CA GLN A 13 4.75 -19.90 -15.35
C GLN A 13 4.17 -18.66 -14.67
N TRP A 14 4.99 -17.61 -14.55
CA TRP A 14 4.53 -16.32 -14.08
C TRP A 14 3.93 -15.51 -15.23
N ILE A 15 2.67 -15.12 -15.08
CA ILE A 15 1.97 -14.25 -16.03
C ILE A 15 1.64 -12.91 -15.39
N GLN A 16 1.75 -11.84 -16.18
CA GLN A 16 1.39 -10.49 -15.80
C GLN A 16 0.04 -10.14 -16.39
N ILE A 17 -0.90 -9.70 -15.54
CA ILE A 17 -2.28 -9.39 -15.93
C ILE A 17 -2.58 -7.96 -15.52
N ASN A 18 -3.08 -7.14 -16.45
CA ASN A 18 -3.59 -5.81 -16.16
C ASN A 18 -5.08 -5.89 -15.88
N GLN A 19 -5.48 -5.77 -14.62
CA GLN A 19 -6.87 -5.92 -14.22
C GLN A 19 -7.75 -4.77 -14.74
N GLY A 20 -9.02 -5.08 -14.99
CA GLY A 20 -10.06 -4.09 -15.25
C GLY A 20 -10.30 -3.18 -14.05
N ILE A 21 -10.90 -2.00 -14.28
CA ILE A 21 -11.14 -1.01 -13.22
C ILE A 21 -12.15 -1.50 -12.16
N HIS A 22 -13.04 -2.42 -12.54
CA HIS A 22 -14.08 -2.97 -11.68
C HIS A 22 -13.78 -4.41 -11.20
N GLU A 23 -12.61 -4.94 -11.51
CA GLU A 23 -12.25 -6.34 -11.22
C GLU A 23 -11.50 -6.50 -9.90
N SER A 24 -10.91 -5.41 -9.38
CA SER A 24 -10.10 -5.43 -8.17
C SER A 24 -10.07 -4.09 -7.47
N GLN A 25 -9.58 -4.12 -6.24
CA GLN A 25 -9.23 -2.91 -5.51
C GLN A 25 -8.07 -2.19 -6.21
N LEU A 26 -8.21 -0.88 -6.44
CA LEU A 26 -7.21 -0.09 -7.18
C LEU A 26 -6.03 0.36 -6.32
N TYR A 27 -6.29 0.56 -5.03
CA TYR A 27 -5.31 1.00 -4.05
C TYR A 27 -5.77 0.60 -2.65
N SER A 28 -4.82 0.46 -1.74
CA SER A 28 -5.07 0.40 -0.31
C SER A 28 -4.77 1.76 0.32
N LEU A 29 -5.62 2.23 1.22
CA LEU A 29 -5.38 3.45 2.01
C LEU A 29 -5.64 3.12 3.48
N ARG A 30 -4.60 3.26 4.31
CA ARG A 30 -4.72 3.24 5.77
C ARG A 30 -4.75 4.67 6.30
N ILE A 31 -5.65 4.96 7.24
CA ILE A 31 -5.71 6.25 7.92
C ILE A 31 -5.52 5.98 9.41
N THR A 32 -4.56 6.67 10.01
CA THR A 32 -4.27 6.54 11.45
C THR A 32 -4.21 7.92 12.09
N ASP A 33 -4.97 8.09 13.17
CA ASP A 33 -5.06 9.33 13.93
C ASP A 33 -4.12 9.28 15.15
N PHE A 34 -3.07 10.08 15.11
CA PHE A 34 -2.12 10.36 16.18
C PHE A 34 -2.25 11.79 16.73
N SER A 35 -3.35 12.49 16.43
CA SER A 35 -3.57 13.88 16.90
C SER A 35 -3.68 14.00 18.42
N GLN A 36 -3.91 12.89 19.13
CA GLN A 36 -3.91 12.84 20.60
C GLN A 36 -2.59 12.32 21.19
N SER A 37 -1.61 11.96 20.35
CA SER A 37 -0.31 11.46 20.79
C SER A 37 0.73 12.56 20.79
N GLU A 38 1.14 13.02 21.97
CA GLU A 38 2.17 14.06 22.11
C GLU A 38 3.57 13.57 21.71
N SER A 39 3.83 12.25 21.70
CA SER A 39 5.14 11.68 21.37
C SER A 39 5.05 10.23 20.88
N GLY A 40 6.08 9.76 20.17
CA GLY A 40 6.21 8.36 19.76
C GLY A 40 5.45 7.99 18.49
N TRP A 41 4.63 8.90 17.97
CA TRP A 41 3.91 8.73 16.71
C TRP A 41 4.88 8.53 15.53
N GLU A 42 6.09 9.10 15.55
CA GLU A 42 7.08 8.87 14.49
C GLU A 42 7.52 7.40 14.40
N THR A 43 7.65 6.74 15.56
CA THR A 43 8.05 5.33 15.61
C THR A 43 6.90 4.42 15.17
N GLN A 44 5.66 4.80 15.50
CA GLN A 44 4.46 4.08 15.04
C GLN A 44 4.27 4.21 13.54
N ILE A 45 4.44 5.42 12.97
CA ILE A 45 4.43 5.64 11.51
C ILE A 45 5.45 4.74 10.81
N LYS A 46 6.69 4.66 11.31
CA LYS A 46 7.73 3.81 10.69
C LYS A 46 7.32 2.34 10.67
N ARG A 47 6.81 1.82 11.78
CA ARG A 47 6.33 0.43 11.86
C ARG A 47 5.15 0.18 10.92
N GLU A 48 4.17 1.08 10.89
CA GLU A 48 3.03 0.95 9.98
C GLU A 48 3.44 0.99 8.51
N ILE A 49 4.44 1.80 8.15
CA ILE A 49 5.00 1.84 6.80
C ILE A 49 5.69 0.50 6.47
N GLU A 50 6.50 -0.04 7.37
CA GLU A 50 7.16 -1.34 7.17
C GLU A 50 6.13 -2.46 6.97
N ASP A 51 5.10 -2.51 7.83
CA ASP A 51 4.00 -3.47 7.71
C ASP A 51 3.24 -3.29 6.38
N LEU A 52 2.96 -2.04 6.00
CA LEU A 52 2.25 -1.74 4.75
C LEU A 52 3.05 -2.17 3.53
N GLN A 53 4.35 -1.93 3.50
CA GLN A 53 5.23 -2.36 2.41
C GLN A 53 5.31 -3.89 2.31
N GLN A 54 5.38 -4.59 3.45
CA GLN A 54 5.39 -6.06 3.48
C GLN A 54 4.03 -6.68 3.10
N SER A 55 2.94 -5.95 3.30
CA SER A 55 1.58 -6.43 2.99
C SER A 55 1.23 -6.50 1.50
N ILE A 56 2.09 -6.00 0.60
CA ILE A 56 1.81 -5.99 -0.84
C ILE A 56 1.79 -7.43 -1.38
N ASN A 57 0.61 -7.88 -1.78
CA ASN A 57 0.43 -9.17 -2.45
C ASN A 57 0.47 -8.99 -3.96
N LEU A 58 1.56 -9.40 -4.61
CA LEU A 58 1.72 -9.31 -6.06
C LEU A 58 0.67 -10.10 -6.87
N GLN A 59 0.07 -11.16 -6.30
CA GLN A 59 -0.85 -12.03 -7.03
C GLN A 59 -2.28 -11.51 -7.06
N GLU A 60 -2.62 -10.68 -6.08
CA GLU A 60 -3.98 -10.16 -5.87
C GLU A 60 -4.05 -8.64 -6.03
N GLY A 61 -2.92 -7.96 -5.86
CA GLY A 61 -2.87 -6.51 -5.76
C GLY A 61 -3.58 -6.01 -4.48
N PRO A 62 -3.86 -4.70 -4.39
CA PRO A 62 -3.35 -3.64 -5.27
C PRO A 62 -1.83 -3.46 -5.13
N LEU A 63 -1.18 -2.87 -6.15
CA LEU A 63 0.25 -2.55 -6.09
C LEU A 63 0.53 -1.13 -5.58
N LEU A 64 -0.52 -0.30 -5.46
CA LEU A 64 -0.49 1.02 -4.86
C LEU A 64 -1.04 0.94 -3.44
N HIS A 65 -0.17 1.19 -2.48
CA HIS A 65 -0.52 1.28 -1.07
C HIS A 65 -0.24 2.71 -0.58
N ALA A 66 -1.17 3.27 0.20
CA ALA A 66 -1.05 4.60 0.77
C ALA A 66 -1.34 4.56 2.27
N ALA A 67 -0.72 5.46 3.01
CA ALA A 67 -1.07 5.71 4.40
C ALA A 67 -1.14 7.21 4.68
N TRP A 68 -2.18 7.64 5.38
CA TRP A 68 -2.37 9.01 5.84
C TRP A 68 -2.35 9.02 7.36
N PHE A 69 -1.35 9.69 7.92
CA PHE A 69 -1.14 9.82 9.35
C PHE A 69 -1.45 11.25 9.76
N GLN A 70 -2.39 11.43 10.68
CA GLN A 70 -2.73 12.73 11.25
C GLN A 70 -1.96 12.86 12.56
N THR A 71 -1.14 13.89 12.76
CA THR A 71 -0.34 14.03 13.98
C THR A 71 -0.52 15.42 14.59
N VAL A 72 -0.03 15.57 15.82
CA VAL A 72 0.00 16.86 16.52
C VAL A 72 0.79 17.95 15.78
N THR A 73 1.71 17.58 14.87
CA THR A 73 2.54 18.51 14.10
C THR A 73 2.04 18.71 12.67
N GLY A 74 1.04 17.94 12.23
CA GLY A 74 0.48 17.99 10.88
C GLY A 74 0.28 16.60 10.27
N ASP A 75 -0.16 16.58 9.02
CA ASP A 75 -0.48 15.35 8.31
C ASP A 75 0.70 14.84 7.47
N TYR A 76 0.88 13.52 7.45
CA TYR A 76 1.87 12.82 6.64
C TYR A 76 1.16 11.87 5.69
N LEU A 77 1.46 11.99 4.39
CA LEU A 77 0.99 11.06 3.37
C LEU A 77 2.18 10.22 2.88
N PHE A 78 2.05 8.91 3.01
CA PHE A 78 2.99 7.93 2.47
C PHE A 78 2.37 7.22 1.26
N LEU A 79 3.18 7.04 0.21
CA LEU A 79 2.81 6.31 -1.01
C LEU A 79 3.88 5.25 -1.29
N ALA A 80 3.46 3.99 -1.38
CA ALA A 80 4.26 2.87 -1.84
C ALA A 80 3.68 2.31 -3.14
N ILE A 81 4.54 2.19 -4.14
CA ILE A 81 4.22 1.58 -5.42
C ILE A 81 5.22 0.45 -5.64
N HIS A 82 4.73 -0.77 -5.87
CA HIS A 82 5.63 -1.88 -6.16
C HIS A 82 6.39 -1.64 -7.47
N HIS A 83 7.72 -1.79 -7.44
CA HIS A 83 8.64 -1.50 -8.55
C HIS A 83 8.44 -2.33 -9.84
N LEU A 84 7.48 -3.26 -9.85
CA LEU A 84 7.15 -4.08 -11.01
C LEU A 84 6.12 -3.39 -11.93
N VAL A 85 5.58 -2.23 -11.54
CA VAL A 85 4.70 -1.42 -12.40
C VAL A 85 5.41 -0.66 -13.50
#